data_AF-A0A7Z0MPV3-F1
#
_entry.id   AF-A0A7Z0MPV3-F1
#
_cell.length_a   1.000
_cell.length_b   1.000
_cell.length_c   1.000
_cell.angle_alpha   90.00
_cell.angle_beta   90.00
_cell.angle_gamma   90.00
#
_symmetry.space_group_name_H-M   'P 1'
#
loop_
_entity.id
_entity.type
_entity.pdbx_description
1 polymer ?
#
loop_
_entity_poly.entity_id
_entity_poly.type
_entity_poly.pdbx_seq_one_letter_code
_entity_poly.pdbx_strand_id
1 'polypeptide(L)'
;MKIIFIRHGKPAVPEFGKLNGNEFQQWITAYNQASLDTGQRPPSQLINLEGQCKTIVCSDLRRSIESAELLGIQKIDCMDTVFREVELPYCRKPTSKLSPGLWSVIFRVLWFMGYATNCESKVLQGRELFWLRIY
;
A
#
# COMPACT_ATOMS: atom_id res chain seq x y z
N MET A 1 22.53 7.47 13.83
CA MET A 1 21.56 7.69 12.73
C MET A 1 20.22 7.17 13.20
N LYS A 2 19.13 7.95 13.08
CA LYS A 2 17.77 7.55 13.48
C LYS A 2 16.92 7.44 12.21
N ILE A 3 16.27 6.30 12.01
CA ILE A 3 15.35 6.06 10.89
C ILE A 3 13.98 5.77 11.49
N ILE A 4 12.94 6.39 10.95
CA ILE A 4 11.56 6.22 11.42
C ILE A 4 10.74 5.72 10.24
N PHE A 5 10.08 4.58 10.42
CA PHE A 5 9.13 4.05 9.44
C PHE A 5 7.71 4.35 9.91
N ILE A 6 6.93 4.97 9.05
CA ILE A 6 5.53 5.30 9.30
C ILE A 6 4.70 4.60 8.22
N ARG A 7 3.68 3.85 8.65
CA ARG A 7 2.69 3.30 7.74
C ARG A 7 1.64 4.36 7.44
N HIS A 8 1.21 4.45 6.18
CA HIS A 8 0.12 5.35 5.80
C HIS A 8 -1.17 5.04 6.57
N GLY A 9 -2.05 6.03 6.69
CA GLY A 9 -3.38 5.86 7.27
C GLY A 9 -4.25 4.89 6.46
N LYS A 10 -5.39 4.46 7.03
CA LYS A 10 -6.33 3.60 6.32
C LYS A 10 -6.85 4.32 5.07
N PRO A 11 -6.76 3.73 3.87
CA PRO A 11 -7.36 4.32 2.67
C PRO A 11 -8.89 4.18 2.71
N ALA A 12 -9.58 5.20 2.22
CA ALA A 12 -11.03 5.22 2.01
C ALA A 12 -11.39 4.45 0.72
N VAL A 13 -11.23 3.13 0.79
CA VAL A 13 -11.53 2.23 -0.34
C VAL A 13 -13.01 1.83 -0.25
N PRO A 14 -13.77 1.93 -1.35
CA PRO A 14 -15.16 1.47 -1.35
C PRO A 14 -15.24 -0.02 -1.00
N GLU A 15 -16.30 -0.42 -0.30
CA GLU A 15 -16.54 -1.84 -0.04
C GLU A 15 -16.89 -2.54 -1.35
N PHE A 16 -16.00 -3.45 -1.77
CA PHE A 16 -16.28 -4.31 -2.90
C PHE A 16 -16.82 -5.64 -2.40
N GLY A 17 -17.87 -6.13 -3.08
CA GLY A 17 -18.40 -7.48 -2.87
C GLY A 17 -17.45 -8.57 -3.38
N LYS A 18 -18.00 -9.71 -3.78
CA LYS A 18 -17.17 -10.77 -4.40
C LYS A 18 -16.75 -10.35 -5.81
N LEU A 19 -15.44 -10.37 -6.06
CA LEU A 19 -14.81 -9.98 -7.32
C LEU A 19 -14.24 -11.20 -8.03
N ASN A 20 -14.28 -11.21 -9.36
CA ASN A 20 -13.47 -12.08 -10.19
C ASN A 20 -12.05 -11.51 -10.39
N GLY A 21 -11.15 -12.24 -11.06
CA GLY A 21 -9.75 -11.81 -11.24
C GLY A 21 -9.58 -10.49 -12.00
N ASN A 22 -10.44 -10.20 -12.97
CA ASN A 22 -10.42 -8.92 -13.70
C ASN A 22 -10.95 -7.77 -12.84
N GLU A 23 -12.03 -8.01 -12.09
CA GLU A 23 -12.57 -7.06 -11.11
C GLU A 23 -11.57 -6.80 -9.97
N PHE A 24 -10.73 -7.78 -9.63
CA PHE A 24 -9.66 -7.61 -8.65
C PHE A 24 -8.54 -6.66 -9.13
N GLN A 25 -8.23 -6.63 -10.43
CA GLN A 25 -7.31 -5.62 -10.97
C GLN A 25 -7.87 -4.21 -10.83
N GLN A 26 -9.16 -4.04 -11.13
CA GLN A 26 -9.85 -2.76 -10.97
C GLN A 26 -9.89 -2.35 -9.49
N TRP A 27 -10.07 -3.31 -8.60
CA TRP A 27 -9.97 -3.11 -7.16
C TRP A 27 -8.59 -2.62 -6.72
N ILE A 28 -7.50 -3.25 -7.19
CA ILE A 28 -6.12 -2.81 -6.89
C ILE A 28 -5.89 -1.37 -7.40
N THR A 29 -6.40 -1.07 -8.59
CA THR A 29 -6.27 0.28 -9.18
C THR A 29 -7.00 1.32 -8.34
N ALA A 30 -8.25 1.03 -7.96
CA ALA A 30 -9.05 1.88 -7.08
C ALA A 30 -8.40 2.02 -5.69
N TYR A 31 -7.84 0.95 -5.14
CA TYR A 31 -7.11 0.95 -3.87
C TYR A 31 -5.89 1.87 -3.94
N ASN A 32 -5.10 1.79 -5.01
CA ASN A 32 -3.91 2.63 -5.18
C ASN A 32 -4.23 4.11 -5.38
N GLN A 33 -5.39 4.42 -5.95
CA GLN A 33 -5.89 5.79 -6.17
C GLN A 33 -6.69 6.34 -4.98
N ALA A 34 -7.08 5.49 -4.02
CA ALA A 34 -7.88 5.89 -2.89
C ALA A 34 -7.16 6.93 -2.02
N SER A 35 -7.88 7.98 -1.66
CA SER A 35 -7.50 8.93 -0.61
C SER A 35 -7.56 8.26 0.76
N LEU A 36 -6.98 8.91 1.76
CA LEU A 36 -7.08 8.52 3.14
C LEU A 36 -8.50 8.67 3.68
N ASP A 37 -8.84 7.78 4.61
CA ASP A 37 -9.99 7.93 5.47
C ASP A 37 -9.73 9.08 6.46
N THR A 38 -10.37 10.22 6.23
CA THR A 38 -10.26 11.42 7.06
C THR A 38 -10.81 11.24 8.47
N GLY A 39 -11.52 10.13 8.74
CA GLY A 39 -11.94 9.75 10.08
C GLY A 39 -10.80 9.27 10.98
N GLN A 40 -9.65 8.88 10.41
CA GLN A 40 -8.49 8.46 11.18
C GLN A 40 -7.47 9.59 11.31
N ARG A 41 -7.39 10.19 12.50
CA ARG A 41 -6.35 11.18 12.81
C ARG A 41 -5.04 10.50 13.22
N PRO A 42 -3.89 11.02 12.77
CA PRO A 42 -2.61 10.50 13.23
C PRO A 42 -2.43 10.72 14.74
N PRO A 43 -1.78 9.78 15.45
CA PRO A 43 -1.46 9.96 16.86
C PRO A 43 -0.57 11.19 17.07
N SER A 44 -0.80 11.92 18.16
CA SER A 44 -0.07 13.16 18.50
C SER A 44 1.45 13.01 18.59
N GLN A 45 1.92 11.80 18.86
CA GLN A 45 3.35 11.45 18.87
C GLN A 45 4.00 11.58 17.49
N LEU A 46 3.26 11.32 16.40
CA LEU A 46 3.77 11.44 15.04
C LEU A 46 3.75 12.89 14.52
N ILE A 47 2.80 13.71 14.99
CA ILE A 47 2.68 15.13 14.60
C ILE A 47 3.92 15.93 15.06
N ASN A 48 4.52 15.55 16.19
CA ASN A 48 5.74 16.19 16.70
C ASN A 48 7.04 15.74 16.00
N LEU A 49 6.96 14.91 14.96
CA LEU A 49 8.14 14.48 14.20
C LEU A 49 8.60 15.53 13.19
N GLU A 50 7.73 16.46 12.80
CA GLU A 50 8.10 17.62 11.98
C GLU A 50 9.20 18.41 12.73
N GLY A 51 10.37 18.55 12.10
CA GLY A 51 11.55 19.19 12.70
C GLY A 51 12.56 18.25 13.39
N GLN A 52 12.19 16.99 13.67
CA GLN A 52 13.16 15.97 14.13
C GLN A 52 13.85 15.25 12.97
N CYS A 53 13.16 15.16 11.83
CA CYS A 53 13.65 14.48 10.64
C CYS A 53 14.32 15.49 9.70
N LYS A 54 15.58 15.23 9.32
CA LYS A 54 16.32 16.04 8.33
C LYS A 54 15.94 15.74 6.89
N THR A 55 15.41 14.55 6.65
CA THR A 55 15.05 14.07 5.32
C THR A 55 13.76 13.29 5.43
N ILE A 56 12.81 13.59 4.57
CA ILE A 56 11.52 12.91 4.51
C ILE A 56 11.33 12.35 3.11
N VAL A 57 11.08 11.04 3.05
CA VAL A 57 10.85 10.32 1.80
C VAL A 57 9.54 9.55 1.90
N CYS A 58 8.82 9.42 0.80
CA CYS A 58 7.57 8.67 0.75
C CYS A 58 7.34 8.04 -0.63
N SER A 59 6.30 7.20 -0.73
CA SER A 59 5.84 6.74 -2.04
C SER A 59 5.04 7.82 -2.74
N ASP A 60 4.98 7.74 -4.06
CA ASP A 60 4.15 8.58 -4.92
C ASP A 60 2.64 8.23 -4.88
N LEU A 61 2.24 7.27 -4.03
CA LEU A 61 0.84 6.93 -3.83
C LEU A 61 0.14 8.01 -3.01
N ARG A 62 -1.05 8.41 -3.46
CA ARG A 62 -1.84 9.50 -2.87
C ARG A 62 -2.01 9.37 -1.34
N ARG A 63 -2.32 8.17 -0.86
CA ARG A 63 -2.43 7.87 0.58
C ARG A 63 -1.15 8.14 1.39
N SER A 64 0.02 8.00 0.77
CA SER A 64 1.31 8.25 1.42
C SER A 64 1.60 9.74 1.52
N ILE A 65 1.24 10.51 0.49
CA ILE A 65 1.38 11.97 0.44
C ILE A 65 0.41 12.61 1.42
N GLU A 66 -0.87 12.25 1.36
CA GLU A 66 -1.90 12.76 2.28
C GLU A 66 -1.58 12.40 3.74
N SER A 67 -0.88 11.27 3.99
CA SER A 67 -0.45 10.90 5.36
C SER A 67 0.64 11.84 5.85
N ALA A 68 1.57 12.23 4.98
CA ALA A 68 2.63 13.19 5.32
C ALA A 68 2.03 14.58 5.60
N GLU A 69 1.09 15.03 4.76
CA GLU A 69 0.37 16.29 4.96
C GLU A 69 -0.38 16.32 6.30
N LEU A 70 -1.09 15.24 6.66
CA LEU A 70 -1.77 15.13 7.96
C LEU A 70 -0.83 15.13 9.16
N LEU A 71 0.44 14.77 8.96
CA LEU A 71 1.49 14.84 9.98
C LEU A 71 2.12 16.24 10.11
N GLY A 72 1.64 17.21 9.34
CA GLY A 72 2.20 18.55 9.28
C GLY A 72 3.42 18.67 8.39
N ILE A 73 3.82 17.61 7.67
CA ILE A 73 5.04 17.65 6.85
C ILE A 73 4.82 18.55 5.64
N GLN A 74 5.45 19.72 5.66
CA GLN A 74 5.33 20.72 4.60
C GLN A 74 6.25 20.44 3.40
N LYS A 75 7.33 19.67 3.59
CA LYS A 75 8.30 19.36 2.53
C LYS A 75 8.66 17.88 2.51
N ILE A 76 8.44 17.27 1.36
CA ILE A 76 8.88 15.90 1.04
C ILE A 76 10.12 16.04 0.15
N ASP A 77 11.24 15.45 0.57
CA ASP A 77 12.52 15.58 -0.14
C ASP A 77 12.62 14.60 -1.32
N CYS A 78 11.94 13.46 -1.24
CA CYS A 78 11.91 12.47 -2.33
C CYS A 78 10.58 11.69 -2.34
N MET A 79 10.02 11.54 -3.53
CA MET A 79 8.91 10.65 -3.83
C MET A 79 9.41 9.61 -4.83
N ASP A 80 9.39 8.34 -4.47
CA ASP A 80 9.89 7.28 -5.34
C ASP A 80 9.01 6.03 -5.25
N THR A 81 8.83 5.38 -6.40
CA THR A 81 8.10 4.12 -6.55
C THR A 81 8.69 2.97 -5.71
N VAL A 82 9.98 3.03 -5.35
CA VAL A 82 10.64 2.04 -4.48
C VAL A 82 10.02 1.97 -3.08
N PHE A 83 9.35 3.04 -2.64
CA PHE A 83 8.66 3.11 -1.34
C PHE A 83 7.21 2.63 -1.40
N ARG A 84 6.72 2.21 -2.58
CA ARG A 84 5.36 1.66 -2.73
C ARG A 84 5.22 0.34 -1.98
N GLU A 85 3.98 0.05 -1.57
CA GLU A 85 3.65 -1.30 -1.09
C GLU A 85 3.80 -2.32 -2.23
N VAL A 86 4.12 -3.57 -1.87
CA VAL A 86 4.31 -4.66 -2.82
C VAL A 86 3.07 -4.83 -3.70
N GLU A 87 3.27 -4.72 -5.02
CA GLU A 87 2.20 -4.97 -5.98
C GLU A 87 1.75 -6.45 -5.89
N LEU A 88 0.43 -6.65 -5.84
CA LEU A 88 -0.15 -7.99 -5.81
C LEU A 88 -0.35 -8.49 -7.24
N PRO A 89 0.12 -9.71 -7.57
CA PRO A 89 -0.17 -10.27 -8.88
C PRO A 89 -1.68 -10.44 -9.05
N TYR A 90 -2.15 -10.33 -10.29
CA TYR A 90 -3.55 -10.49 -10.63
C TYR A 90 -3.72 -11.32 -11.90
N CYS A 91 -4.90 -11.95 -12.03
CA CYS A 91 -5.25 -12.77 -13.18
C CYS A 91 -6.24 -12.03 -14.08
N ARG A 92 -5.90 -11.84 -15.37
CA ARG A 92 -6.79 -11.23 -16.37
C ARG A 92 -7.91 -12.16 -16.87
N LYS A 93 -7.88 -13.44 -16.49
CA LYS A 93 -8.91 -14.42 -16.88
C LYS A 93 -10.10 -14.32 -15.92
N PRO A 94 -11.35 -14.48 -16.41
CA PRO A 94 -12.51 -14.59 -15.55
C PRO A 94 -12.37 -15.84 -14.67
N THR A 95 -12.35 -15.62 -13.36
CA THR A 95 -12.18 -16.64 -12.31
C THR A 95 -13.37 -16.60 -11.35
N SER A 96 -13.42 -17.56 -10.44
CA SER A 96 -14.44 -17.62 -9.38
C SER A 96 -14.50 -16.32 -8.59
N LYS A 97 -15.72 -15.86 -8.26
CA LYS A 97 -15.92 -14.64 -7.48
C LYS A 97 -15.54 -14.88 -6.01
N LEU A 98 -14.50 -14.22 -5.51
CA LEU A 98 -14.03 -14.30 -4.13
C LEU A 98 -13.97 -12.89 -3.52
N SER A 99 -13.92 -12.80 -2.19
CA SER A 99 -13.70 -11.50 -1.54
C SER A 99 -12.30 -10.95 -1.88
N PRO A 100 -12.11 -9.62 -1.92
CA PRO A 100 -10.80 -9.01 -2.18
C PRO A 100 -9.72 -9.50 -1.21
N GLY A 101 -10.07 -9.70 0.06
CA GLY A 101 -9.18 -10.26 1.07
C GLY A 101 -8.69 -11.67 0.74
N LEU A 102 -9.60 -12.55 0.30
CA LEU A 102 -9.22 -13.93 -0.06
C LEU A 102 -8.38 -13.97 -1.34
N TRP A 103 -8.70 -13.13 -2.33
CA TRP A 103 -7.83 -12.94 -3.51
C TRP A 103 -6.43 -12.50 -3.12
N SER A 104 -6.31 -11.54 -2.21
CA SER A 104 -5.02 -11.05 -1.72
C SER A 104 -4.20 -12.17 -1.06
N VAL A 105 -4.83 -13.05 -0.26
CA VAL A 105 -4.15 -14.21 0.33
C VAL A 105 -3.68 -15.19 -0.75
N ILE A 106 -4.56 -15.57 -1.69
CA ILE A 106 -4.24 -16.51 -2.77
C ILE A 106 -3.08 -15.98 -3.60
N PHE A 107 -3.14 -14.74 -4.05
CA PHE A 107 -2.08 -14.13 -4.86
C PHE A 107 -0.79 -13.97 -4.08
N ARG A 108 -0.85 -13.71 -2.77
CA ARG A 108 0.35 -13.68 -1.93
C ARG A 108 1.00 -15.06 -1.86
N VAL A 109 0.22 -16.13 -1.65
CA VAL A 109 0.74 -17.51 -1.63
C VAL A 109 1.30 -17.91 -3.00
N LEU A 110 0.59 -17.60 -4.08
CA LEU A 110 1.09 -17.84 -5.44
C LEU A 110 2.40 -17.08 -5.69
N TRP A 111 2.51 -15.83 -5.24
CA TRP A 111 3.76 -15.04 -5.32
C TRP A 111 4.90 -15.65 -4.49
N PHE A 112 4.60 -16.23 -3.31
CA PHE A 112 5.57 -17.06 -2.57
C PHE A 112 6.04 -18.27 -3.35
N MET A 113 5.16 -18.86 -4.17
CA MET A 113 5.47 -20.01 -5.05
C MET A 113 6.12 -19.58 -6.38
N GLY A 114 6.46 -18.30 -6.55
CA GLY A 114 7.14 -17.78 -7.76
C GLY A 114 6.21 -17.22 -8.84
N TYR A 115 4.90 -17.11 -8.58
CA TYR A 115 3.96 -16.50 -9.52
C TYR A 115 4.12 -14.96 -9.52
N ALA A 116 4.75 -14.43 -10.57
CA ALA A 116 5.01 -12.99 -10.74
C ALA A 116 4.31 -12.41 -11.98
N THR A 117 3.19 -12.99 -12.41
CA THR A 117 2.49 -12.50 -13.60
C THR A 117 1.98 -11.07 -13.37
N ASN A 118 2.49 -10.12 -14.16
CA ASN A 118 2.17 -8.68 -14.10
C ASN A 118 2.63 -7.93 -12.84
N CYS A 119 3.53 -8.49 -12.02
CA CYS A 119 4.11 -7.81 -10.86
C CYS A 119 5.60 -8.16 -10.73
N GLU A 120 6.35 -7.33 -10.01
CA GLU A 120 7.76 -7.60 -9.76
C GLU A 120 7.99 -8.92 -9.01
N SER A 121 9.02 -9.65 -9.44
CA SER A 121 9.33 -10.97 -8.87
C SER A 121 10.07 -10.85 -7.54
N LYS A 122 9.83 -11.80 -6.61
CA LYS A 122 10.56 -11.92 -5.34
C LYS A 122 12.07 -11.95 -5.47
N VAL A 123 12.58 -12.48 -6.57
CA VAL A 123 14.02 -12.64 -6.81
C VAL A 123 14.74 -11.28 -6.84
N LEU A 124 14.01 -10.18 -7.06
CA LEU A 124 14.53 -8.81 -7.03
C LEU A 124 14.32 -8.09 -5.69
N GLN A 125 13.45 -8.60 -4.80
CA GLN A 125 13.00 -7.93 -3.58
C GLN A 125 13.39 -8.68 -2.30
N GLY A 126 14.56 -9.33 -2.30
CA GLY A 126 15.11 -10.02 -1.14
C GLY A 126 15.63 -9.05 -0.09
N ARG A 127 14.75 -8.25 0.55
CA ARG A 127 14.95 -7.55 1.84
C ARG A 127 13.76 -6.66 2.17
N GLU A 128 13.33 -6.70 3.43
CA GLU A 128 12.43 -5.76 4.12
C GLU A 128 10.89 -6.03 4.09
N LEU A 129 10.45 -6.55 5.25
CA LEU A 129 9.21 -6.25 6.01
C LEU A 129 7.83 -6.66 5.47
N PHE A 130 7.32 -7.74 6.07
CA PHE A 130 5.96 -8.27 6.01
C PHE A 130 5.04 -7.58 7.03
N TRP A 131 3.89 -7.04 6.62
CA TRP A 131 2.75 -6.81 7.53
C TRP A 131 1.41 -7.08 6.85
N LEU A 132 0.92 -8.32 7.00
CA LEU A 132 -0.47 -8.70 6.70
C LEU A 132 -1.39 -8.17 7.80
N ARG A 133 -2.15 -7.10 7.49
CA ARG A 133 -3.47 -6.87 8.07
C ARG A 133 -4.40 -6.56 6.91
N ILE A 134 -5.10 -7.59 6.46
CA ILE A 134 -6.27 -7.44 5.58
C ILE A 134 -7.34 -6.80 6.46
N TYR A 135 -7.77 -5.59 6.12
CA TYR A 135 -8.87 -4.91 6.79
C TYR A 135 -10.19 -5.64 6.54
#